data_AF-A0A3D1ILK2-F1
#
_entry.id   AF-A0A3D1ILK2-F1
#
_cell.length_a   1.000
_cell.length_b   1.000
_cell.length_c   1.000
_cell.angle_alpha   90.00
_cell.angle_beta   90.00
_cell.angle_gamma   90.00
#
_symmetry.space_group_name_H-M   'P 1'
#
loop_
_entity.id
_entity.type
_entity.pdbx_description
1 polymer ?
#
loop_
_entity_poly.entity_id
_entity_poly.type
_entity_poly.pdbx_seq_one_letter_code
_entity_poly.pdbx_strand_id
1 'polypeptide(L)'
;MARRFLIGAALVLAAGTANAGDVGEDLARAYEFAYNLDYDAAALAFEAAVAAEPDNPATHRGLAAATWMRVMFLRGTMTVDDYFVGLTPKNVDLPEPPADLAATFA
;
A
#
# COMPACT_ATOMS: atom_id res chain seq x y z
N MET A 1 -2.50 -49.44 -36.07
CA MET A 1 -1.92 -49.89 -34.78
C MET A 1 -1.55 -48.67 -33.97
N ALA A 2 -2.27 -48.42 -32.88
CA ALA A 2 -1.99 -47.38 -31.91
C ALA A 2 -0.87 -47.83 -30.96
N ARG A 3 0.07 -46.95 -30.60
CA ARG A 3 0.77 -47.02 -29.31
C ARG A 3 1.53 -45.72 -28.94
N ARG A 4 0.89 -45.00 -28.00
CA ARG A 4 1.44 -44.43 -26.74
C ARG A 4 2.52 -43.32 -26.84
N PHE A 5 2.24 -42.06 -26.53
CA PHE A 5 1.90 -41.40 -25.23
C PHE A 5 3.14 -40.78 -24.53
N LEU A 6 2.99 -39.49 -24.15
CA LEU A 6 3.67 -38.71 -23.09
C LEU A 6 5.04 -38.10 -23.47
N ILE A 7 5.10 -36.83 -23.88
CA ILE A 7 5.20 -35.62 -23.00
C ILE A 7 6.27 -35.80 -21.91
N GLY A 8 7.52 -35.50 -22.27
CA GLY A 8 8.63 -35.34 -21.32
C GLY A 8 8.67 -33.91 -20.80
N ALA A 9 7.94 -33.67 -19.71
CA ALA A 9 8.03 -32.46 -18.92
C ALA A 9 9.33 -32.44 -18.11
N ALA A 10 10.14 -31.41 -18.30
CA ALA A 10 11.13 -30.97 -17.33
C ALA A 10 11.52 -29.52 -17.65
N LEU A 11 10.54 -28.61 -17.67
CA LEU A 11 10.86 -27.19 -17.57
C LEU A 11 11.17 -26.95 -16.08
N VAL A 12 12.45 -26.71 -15.83
CA VAL A 12 13.05 -26.38 -14.54
C VAL A 12 12.30 -25.16 -13.97
N LEU A 13 11.35 -25.38 -13.07
CA LEU A 13 10.95 -24.35 -12.10
C LEU A 13 11.98 -24.35 -10.98
N ALA A 14 13.15 -23.79 -11.27
CA ALA A 14 13.89 -23.08 -10.24
C ALA A 14 13.12 -21.78 -10.00
N ALA A 15 11.96 -21.89 -9.36
CA ALA A 15 11.36 -20.75 -8.68
C ALA A 15 12.36 -20.42 -7.59
N GLY A 16 13.18 -19.40 -7.85
CA GLY A 16 14.15 -18.92 -6.90
C GLY A 16 13.44 -18.74 -5.57
N THR A 17 13.94 -19.40 -4.54
CA THR A 17 13.87 -18.84 -3.19
C THR A 17 14.73 -17.57 -3.22
N ALA A 18 14.29 -16.56 -3.97
CA ALA A 18 14.62 -15.19 -3.63
C ALA A 18 14.23 -15.08 -2.16
N ASN A 19 15.15 -14.65 -1.31
CA ASN A 19 14.86 -14.40 0.09
C ASN A 19 13.60 -13.51 0.13
N ALA A 20 12.44 -14.11 0.34
CA ALA A 20 11.25 -13.36 0.66
C ALA A 20 11.62 -12.74 2.00
N GLY A 21 11.92 -11.44 1.99
CA GLY A 21 11.98 -10.68 3.23
C GLY A 21 10.69 -10.97 4.00
N ASP A 22 10.77 -10.98 5.33
CA ASP A 22 9.56 -11.11 6.12
C ASP A 22 8.64 -9.94 5.74
N VAL A 23 7.51 -10.23 5.09
CA VAL A 23 6.51 -9.22 4.73
C VAL A 23 6.08 -8.44 5.97
N GLY A 24 6.16 -9.05 7.16
CA GLY A 24 5.98 -8.37 8.43
C GLY A 24 7.00 -7.23 8.66
N GLU A 25 8.29 -7.48 8.42
CA GLU A 25 9.35 -6.45 8.53
C GLU A 25 9.19 -5.35 7.48
N ASP A 26 8.82 -5.71 6.24
CA ASP A 26 8.60 -4.75 5.18
C ASP A 26 7.39 -3.85 5.45
N LEU A 27 6.30 -4.44 5.95
CA LEU A 27 5.14 -3.69 6.42
C LEU A 27 5.48 -2.80 7.61
N ALA A 28 6.25 -3.30 8.58
CA ALA A 28 6.67 -2.51 9.74
C ALA A 28 7.44 -1.25 9.31
N ARG A 29 8.38 -1.40 8.36
CA ARG A 29 9.15 -0.28 7.80
C ARG A 29 8.28 0.70 7.03
N ALA A 30 7.33 0.22 6.24
CA ALA A 30 6.38 1.07 5.54
C ALA A 30 5.49 1.87 6.52
N TYR A 31 5.08 1.24 7.63
CA TYR A 31 4.37 1.92 8.71
C TYR A 31 5.25 2.92 9.47
N GLU A 32 6.55 2.68 9.63
CA GLU A 32 7.47 3.67 10.21
C GLU A 32 7.51 4.96 9.38
N PHE A 33 7.59 4.87 8.05
CA PHE A 33 7.49 6.05 7.19
C PHE A 33 6.14 6.75 7.34
N ALA A 34 5.03 5.99 7.34
CA ALA A 34 3.70 6.57 7.48
C ALA A 34 3.49 7.26 8.84
N TYR A 35 4.06 6.71 9.92
CA TYR A 35 4.02 7.30 11.26
C TYR A 35 4.82 8.60 11.34
N ASN A 36 5.95 8.67 10.64
CA ASN A 36 6.78 9.87 10.52
C ASN A 36 6.28 10.85 9.44
N LEU A 37 5.11 10.59 8.85
CA LEU A 37 4.47 11.41 7.81
C LEU A 37 5.23 11.46 6.47
N ASP A 38 6.20 10.56 6.27
CA ASP A 38 6.96 10.41 5.02
C ASP A 38 6.14 9.61 3.99
N TYR A 39 5.00 10.18 3.57
CA TYR A 39 4.00 9.46 2.77
C TYR A 39 4.49 8.99 1.39
N ASP A 40 5.44 9.69 0.77
CA ASP A 40 6.05 9.25 -0.49
C ASP A 40 6.89 7.97 -0.28
N ALA A 41 7.69 7.93 0.79
CA ALA A 41 8.48 6.75 1.15
C ALA A 41 7.58 5.58 1.59
N ALA A 42 6.52 5.88 2.35
CA ALA A 42 5.53 4.89 2.76
C ALA A 42 4.83 4.25 1.54
N ALA A 43 4.39 5.07 0.57
CA ALA A 43 3.74 4.58 -0.64
C ALA A 43 4.65 3.64 -1.42
N LEU A 44 5.90 4.05 -1.68
CA LEU A 44 6.88 3.21 -2.38
C LEU A 44 7.14 1.88 -1.65
N ALA A 45 7.24 1.91 -0.31
CA ALA A 45 7.45 0.70 0.49
C ALA A 45 6.23 -0.24 0.45
N PHE A 46 5.01 0.29 0.56
CA PHE A 46 3.79 -0.52 0.46
C PHE A 46 3.55 -1.06 -0.96
N GLU A 47 3.85 -0.30 -2.01
CA GLU A 47 3.78 -0.78 -3.40
C GLU A 47 4.75 -1.94 -3.64
N ALA A 48 5.96 -1.85 -3.11
CA ALA A 48 6.93 -2.95 -3.16
C ALA A 48 6.40 -4.20 -2.41
N ALA A 49 5.77 -4.02 -1.24
CA ALA A 49 5.17 -5.11 -0.49
C ALA A 49 3.97 -5.75 -1.23
N VAL A 50 3.13 -4.95 -1.89
CA VAL A 50 2.03 -5.44 -2.75
C VAL A 50 2.59 -6.22 -3.94
N ALA A 51 3.67 -5.75 -4.57
CA ALA A 51 4.30 -6.45 -5.69
C ALA A 51 4.94 -7.78 -5.26
N ALA A 52 5.50 -7.84 -4.05
CA ALA A 52 6.08 -9.05 -3.48
C ALA A 52 5.02 -10.09 -3.08
N GLU A 53 3.91 -9.65 -2.47
CA GLU A 53 2.79 -10.50 -2.06
C GLU A 53 1.43 -9.95 -2.52
N PRO A 54 1.07 -10.17 -3.81
CA PRO A 54 -0.15 -9.60 -4.39
C PRO A 54 -1.45 -10.09 -3.74
N ASP A 55 -1.45 -11.29 -3.17
CA ASP A 55 -2.64 -11.89 -2.54
C ASP A 55 -2.72 -11.61 -1.03
N ASN A 56 -1.71 -10.93 -0.45
CA ASN A 56 -1.71 -10.62 0.97
C ASN A 56 -2.57 -9.37 1.25
N PRO A 57 -3.71 -9.49 1.94
CA PRO A 57 -4.58 -8.33 2.18
C PRO A 57 -3.94 -7.26 3.06
N ALA A 58 -2.91 -7.58 3.85
CA ALA A 58 -2.24 -6.60 4.71
C ALA A 58 -1.47 -5.55 3.92
N THR A 59 -0.87 -5.93 2.77
CA THR A 59 -0.08 -5.03 1.91
C THR A 59 -0.98 -3.99 1.26
N HIS A 60 -2.10 -4.42 0.68
CA HIS A 60 -3.14 -3.55 0.11
C HIS A 60 -3.75 -2.61 1.14
N ARG A 61 -4.07 -3.12 2.34
CA ARG A 61 -4.60 -2.29 3.44
C ARG A 61 -3.60 -1.22 3.87
N GLY A 62 -2.31 -1.56 3.95
CA GLY A 62 -1.25 -0.61 4.28
C GLY A 62 -1.16 0.53 3.25
N LEU A 63 -1.10 0.18 1.96
CA LEU A 63 -1.06 1.16 0.86
C LEU A 63 -2.27 2.08 0.89
N ALA A 64 -3.47 1.51 1.01
CA ALA A 64 -4.72 2.25 1.09
C ALA A 64 -4.76 3.19 2.30
N ALA A 65 -4.35 2.72 3.48
CA ALA A 65 -4.35 3.52 4.70
C ALA A 65 -3.36 4.70 4.62
N ALA A 66 -2.14 4.47 4.15
CA ALA A 66 -1.14 5.53 3.98
C ALA A 66 -1.59 6.59 2.96
N THR A 67 -2.15 6.15 1.83
CA THR A 67 -2.68 7.03 0.78
C THR A 67 -3.86 7.84 1.30
N TRP A 68 -4.79 7.21 2.01
CA TRP A 68 -5.94 7.89 2.59
C TRP A 68 -5.50 8.96 3.61
N MET A 69 -4.54 8.63 4.47
CA MET A 69 -4.01 9.58 5.47
C MET A 69 -3.38 10.80 4.78
N ARG A 70 -2.58 10.58 3.72
CA ARG A 70 -2.00 11.66 2.91
C ARG A 70 -3.08 12.57 2.32
N VAL A 71 -4.14 12.00 1.74
CA VAL A 71 -5.28 12.76 1.22
C VAL A 71 -5.94 13.58 2.32
N MET A 72 -6.13 13.02 3.51
CA MET A 72 -6.72 13.74 4.64
C MET A 72 -5.89 14.96 5.08
N PHE A 73 -4.56 14.83 5.10
CA PHE A 73 -3.66 15.95 5.40
C PHE A 73 -3.66 17.02 4.30
N LEU A 74 -3.55 16.62 3.03
CA LEU A 74 -3.54 17.57 1.91
C LEU A 74 -4.85 18.35 1.79
N ARG A 75 -5.96 17.73 2.19
CA ARG A 75 -7.28 18.39 2.18
C ARG A 75 -7.57 19.17 3.45
N GLY A 76 -6.70 19.12 4.47
CA GLY A 76 -6.92 19.81 5.74
C GLY A 76 -8.07 19.23 6.56
N THR A 77 -8.43 17.96 6.36
CA THR A 77 -9.50 17.29 7.14
C THR A 77 -9.04 16.85 8.53
N MET A 78 -7.72 16.79 8.76
CA MET A 78 -7.09 16.56 10.05
C MET A 78 -6.31 17.81 10.43
N THR A 79 -6.78 18.54 11.44
CA THR A 79 -6.11 19.73 11.96
C THR A 79 -5.78 19.57 13.45
N VAL A 80 -4.87 20.39 13.96
CA VAL A 80 -4.57 20.43 15.40
C VAL A 80 -5.82 20.81 16.22
N ASP A 81 -6.74 21.59 15.64
CA ASP A 81 -8.02 21.93 16.27
C ASP A 81 -8.91 20.71 16.50
N ASP A 82 -8.74 19.63 15.73
CA ASP A 82 -9.45 18.36 15.97
C ASP A 82 -9.01 17.68 17.28
N TYR A 83 -7.80 17.97 17.76
CA TYR A 83 -7.31 17.52 19.07
C TYR A 83 -7.81 18.40 20.22
N PHE A 84 -7.99 19.71 19.99
CA PHE A 84 -8.47 20.65 20.99
C PHE A 84 -9.97 20.88 20.82
N VAL A 85 -10.77 19.96 21.40
CA VAL A 85 -12.24 19.96 21.43
C VAL A 85 -12.88 21.32 21.07
N GLY A 86 -13.24 21.48 19.80
CA GLY A 86 -14.42 22.22 19.36
C GLY A 86 -14.37 23.76 19.35
N LEU A 87 -13.23 24.41 19.13
CA LEU A 87 -13.19 25.89 19.09
C LEU A 87 -13.44 26.51 17.71
N THR A 88 -13.23 25.77 16.60
CA THR A 88 -13.32 26.33 15.25
C THR A 88 -14.45 25.65 14.45
N PRO A 89 -15.47 26.39 13.97
CA PRO A 89 -16.41 25.87 12.98
C PRO A 89 -15.64 25.41 11.74
N LYS A 90 -15.75 24.13 11.35
CA LYS A 90 -15.13 23.63 10.13
C LYS A 90 -15.78 24.32 8.94
N ASN A 91 -15.06 25.22 8.27
CA ASN A 91 -15.42 25.60 6.91
C ASN A 91 -15.10 24.39 6.02
N VAL A 92 -16.13 23.71 5.53
CA VAL A 92 -16.05 22.42 4.81
C VAL A 92 -15.74 22.57 3.32
N ASP A 93 -15.28 23.76 2.89
CA ASP A 93 -14.79 23.98 1.54
C ASP A 93 -13.39 23.35 1.38
N LEU A 94 -13.38 22.02 1.28
CA LEU A 94 -12.19 21.20 1.17
C LEU A 94 -11.78 21.12 -0.30
N PRO A 95 -10.48 21.27 -0.62
CA PRO A 95 -10.02 21.04 -1.98
C PRO A 95 -10.35 19.60 -2.42
N GLU A 96 -10.54 19.40 -3.72
CA GLU A 96 -10.67 18.05 -4.28
C GLU A 96 -9.43 17.21 -3.97
N PRO A 97 -9.57 15.88 -3.77
CA PRO A 97 -8.41 15.03 -3.59
C PRO A 97 -7.52 15.09 -4.84
N PRO A 98 -6.19 15.08 -4.68
CA PRO A 98 -5.28 14.94 -5.81
C PRO A 98 -5.63 13.71 -6.64
N ALA A 99 -5.79 13.91 -7.96
CA ALA A 99 -6.30 12.88 -8.85
C ALA A 99 -5.37 11.64 -8.94
N ASP A 100 -4.07 11.85 -8.81
CA ASP A 100 -3.04 10.82 -8.76
C ASP A 100 -3.21 9.90 -7.53
N LEU A 101 -3.46 10.47 -6.35
CA LEU A 101 -3.70 9.70 -5.13
C LEU A 101 -5.08 9.03 -5.13
N ALA A 102 -6.08 9.66 -5.76
CA ALA A 102 -7.40 9.06 -5.90
C ALA A 102 -7.37 7.82 -6.81
N ALA A 103 -6.51 7.83 -7.84
CA ALA A 103 -6.35 6.69 -8.76
C ALA A 103 -5.83 5.43 -8.07
N THR A 104 -5.17 5.53 -6.91
CA THR A 104 -4.73 4.38 -6.11
C THR A 104 -5.89 3.50 -5.62
N PHE A 105 -7.11 4.02 -5.58
CA PHE A 105 -8.31 3.30 -5.10
C PHE A 105 -9.23 2.79 -6.22
N ALA A 106 -8.91 3.05 -7.49
CA ALA A 106 -9.71 2.67 -8.65
C ALA A 106 -9.43 1.22 -9.09
#